data_AF-D2YVP8-F1
#
_entry.id   AF-D2YVP8-F1
#
_cell.length_a   1.000
_cell.length_b   1.000
_cell.length_c   1.000
_cell.angle_alpha   90.00
_cell.angle_beta   90.00
_cell.angle_gamma   90.00
#
_symmetry.space_group_name_H-M   'P 1'
#
loop_
_entity.id
_entity.type
_entity.pdbx_description
1 polymer ?
#
loop_
_entity_poly.entity_id
_entity_poly.type
_entity_poly.pdbx_seq_one_letter_code
_entity_poly.pdbx_strand_id
1 'polypeptide(L)'
;WWERYQPVGYSLTSRSGNDGQFRDMVKRCNDVGVRIYVDAVINHMAAGSGTGSAGSGFSDYNFPAVPFGSTDFNVPNGKCNTASGNIENYGDANQVRNCNLLGLNDFDLSKDYVRGKIKDYMNYLVDIGVAGFRVDAAKHMWPGDCGVLYALNNLNTDFFPAGSRPFIFQEVIDQGGEPITAGEYVGLGRVTEFKYGLELGKAFRSGNKLAYYSNFGEGWGFMADGNAVVFVDNHDNQRGHGGGGNIITHEDPSSYKKANAYMLAWPYGFTRLMSSFYFHGGDDGPPSDGNGNTKSPTFGSDGACDFSSGWVCEHRW
;
A
#
# COMPACT_ATOMS: atom_id res chain seq x y z
N TRP A 1 -11.96 4.84 -5.76
CA TRP A 1 -10.97 3.73 -5.63
C TRP A 1 -10.57 3.49 -4.17
N TRP A 2 -10.50 4.55 -3.36
CA TRP A 2 -10.07 4.54 -1.97
C TRP A 2 -11.02 3.82 -1.00
N GLU A 3 -12.23 3.43 -1.42
CA GLU A 3 -13.15 2.61 -0.60
C GLU A 3 -12.48 1.32 -0.09
N ARG A 4 -11.47 0.82 -0.81
CA ARG A 4 -10.69 -0.38 -0.44
C ARG A 4 -9.75 -0.17 0.74
N TYR A 5 -9.45 1.09 1.06
CA TYR A 5 -8.66 1.50 2.22
C TYR A 5 -9.56 1.82 3.42
N GLN A 6 -10.81 1.34 3.42
CA GLN A 6 -11.74 1.44 4.54
C GLN A 6 -12.23 0.04 4.92
N PRO A 7 -11.44 -0.74 5.68
CA PRO A 7 -11.79 -2.12 6.00
C PRO A 7 -13.08 -2.20 6.83
N VAL A 8 -13.94 -3.16 6.48
CA VAL A 8 -15.16 -3.49 7.24
C VAL A 8 -15.02 -4.85 7.94
N GLY A 9 -14.20 -5.73 7.39
CA GLY A 9 -13.78 -6.97 8.01
C GLY A 9 -12.74 -7.69 7.16
N TYR A 10 -12.32 -8.88 7.60
CA TYR A 10 -11.22 -9.64 7.00
C TYR A 10 -11.66 -10.81 6.10
N SER A 11 -12.93 -10.86 5.72
CA SER A 11 -13.41 -11.79 4.68
C SER A 11 -12.85 -11.39 3.31
N LEU A 12 -12.37 -12.35 2.53
CA LEU A 12 -11.79 -12.09 1.20
C LEU A 12 -12.87 -11.94 0.12
N THR A 13 -13.85 -11.07 0.34
CA THR A 13 -14.84 -10.69 -0.67
C THR A 13 -14.74 -9.19 -0.91
N SER A 14 -14.26 -8.84 -2.10
CA SER A 14 -14.06 -7.46 -2.53
C SER A 14 -14.58 -7.25 -3.95
N ARG A 15 -14.48 -6.03 -4.45
CA ARG A 15 -14.75 -5.70 -5.85
C ARG A 15 -13.83 -6.45 -6.85
N SER A 16 -12.71 -7.01 -6.39
CA SER A 16 -11.82 -7.86 -7.22
C SER A 16 -12.23 -9.33 -7.28
N GLY A 17 -13.23 -9.74 -6.50
CA GLY A 17 -13.67 -11.13 -6.43
C GLY A 17 -13.79 -11.65 -5.01
N ASN A 18 -14.11 -12.93 -4.91
CA ASN A 18 -14.26 -13.67 -3.66
C ASN A 18 -13.02 -14.51 -3.31
N ASP A 19 -13.07 -15.12 -2.12
CA ASP A 19 -12.02 -15.94 -1.53
C ASP A 19 -11.57 -17.12 -2.43
N GLY A 20 -12.51 -17.76 -3.12
CA GLY A 20 -12.21 -18.81 -4.10
C GLY A 20 -11.42 -18.27 -5.30
N GLN A 21 -11.83 -17.13 -5.85
CA GLN A 21 -11.15 -16.48 -6.97
C GLN A 21 -9.76 -15.97 -6.57
N PHE A 22 -9.62 -15.44 -5.34
CA PHE A 22 -8.32 -15.02 -4.83
C PHE A 22 -7.35 -16.19 -4.69
N ARG A 23 -7.79 -17.32 -4.12
CA ARG A 23 -6.96 -18.54 -4.04
C ARG A 23 -6.58 -19.09 -5.41
N ASP A 24 -7.50 -19.10 -6.37
CA ASP A 24 -7.19 -19.51 -7.76
C ASP A 24 -6.10 -18.62 -8.38
N MET A 25 -6.24 -17.30 -8.22
CA MET A 25 -5.23 -16.34 -8.68
C MET A 25 -3.87 -16.60 -8.03
N VAL A 26 -3.81 -16.71 -6.70
CA VAL A 26 -2.56 -16.97 -5.96
C VAL A 26 -1.89 -18.25 -6.43
N LYS A 27 -2.65 -19.34 -6.54
CA LYS A 27 -2.13 -20.62 -7.01
C LYS A 27 -1.57 -20.52 -8.42
N ARG A 28 -2.35 -20.02 -9.38
CA ARG A 28 -1.94 -19.93 -10.79
C ARG A 28 -0.74 -19.02 -10.99
N CYS A 29 -0.64 -17.92 -10.25
CA CYS A 29 0.53 -17.04 -10.28
C CYS A 29 1.77 -17.74 -9.71
N ASN A 30 1.65 -18.41 -8.55
CA ASN A 30 2.77 -19.16 -7.97
C ASN A 30 3.26 -20.30 -8.87
N ASP A 31 2.34 -21.02 -9.54
CA ASP A 31 2.67 -22.11 -10.47
C ASP A 31 3.54 -21.63 -11.65
N VAL A 32 3.47 -20.34 -12.02
CA VAL A 32 4.30 -19.72 -13.07
C VAL A 32 5.43 -18.85 -12.51
N GLY A 33 5.71 -18.94 -11.20
CA GLY A 33 6.79 -18.21 -10.54
C GLY A 33 6.52 -16.72 -10.29
N VAL A 34 5.29 -16.25 -10.49
CA VAL A 34 4.87 -14.87 -10.22
C VAL A 34 4.29 -14.78 -8.81
N ARG A 35 4.87 -13.93 -7.96
CA ARG A 35 4.51 -13.87 -6.53
C ARG A 35 3.45 -12.80 -6.27
N ILE A 36 2.55 -13.09 -5.35
CA ILE A 36 1.49 -12.16 -4.93
C ILE A 36 1.88 -11.49 -3.62
N TYR A 37 1.76 -10.17 -3.59
CA TYR A 37 1.91 -9.35 -2.39
C TYR A 37 0.58 -8.68 -2.09
N VAL A 38 0.07 -8.81 -0.87
CA VAL A 38 -1.21 -8.22 -0.47
C VAL A 38 -1.01 -6.81 0.07
N ASP A 39 -1.89 -5.89 -0.29
CA ASP A 39 -2.00 -4.59 0.37
C ASP A 39 -2.75 -4.76 1.69
N ALA A 40 -2.03 -4.65 2.81
CA ALA A 40 -2.50 -4.92 4.15
C ALA A 40 -2.86 -3.61 4.85
N VAL A 41 -4.15 -3.29 4.87
CA VAL A 41 -4.72 -2.15 5.61
C VAL A 41 -5.00 -2.58 7.04
N ILE A 42 -4.04 -2.33 7.92
CA ILE A 42 -4.03 -2.82 9.31
C ILE A 42 -3.88 -1.71 10.36
N ASN A 43 -3.86 -0.44 9.93
CA ASN A 43 -3.84 0.72 10.81
C ASN A 43 -5.24 1.05 11.36
N HIS A 44 -6.26 0.97 10.51
CA HIS A 44 -7.59 1.51 10.77
C HIS A 44 -8.70 0.63 10.19
N MET A 45 -9.94 0.97 10.54
CA MET A 45 -11.17 0.49 9.92
C MET A 45 -11.95 1.63 9.25
N ALA A 46 -13.02 1.30 8.53
CA ALA A 46 -13.87 2.26 7.82
C ALA A 46 -14.43 3.35 8.74
N ALA A 47 -14.66 4.55 8.20
CA ALA A 47 -15.31 5.64 8.90
C ALA A 47 -16.82 5.67 8.65
N GLY A 48 -17.59 6.19 9.60
CA GLY A 48 -19.04 6.35 9.49
C GLY A 48 -19.79 5.05 9.66
N SER A 49 -20.79 4.79 8.81
CA SER A 49 -21.62 3.58 8.88
C SER A 49 -22.05 3.13 7.50
N GLY A 50 -22.22 1.83 7.32
CA GLY A 50 -22.63 1.29 6.04
C GLY A 50 -22.61 -0.23 5.99
N THR A 51 -22.49 -0.76 4.77
CA THR A 51 -22.37 -2.20 4.50
C THR A 51 -21.14 -2.42 3.64
N GLY A 52 -20.24 -3.30 4.07
CA GLY A 52 -19.04 -3.67 3.34
C GLY A 52 -19.32 -4.57 2.14
N SER A 53 -18.31 -4.79 1.30
CA SER A 53 -18.40 -5.62 0.07
C SER A 53 -18.83 -7.06 0.31
N ALA A 54 -18.62 -7.58 1.52
CA ALA A 54 -19.05 -8.92 1.94
C ALA A 54 -20.47 -8.95 2.56
N GLY A 55 -21.22 -7.84 2.52
CA GLY A 55 -22.56 -7.72 3.10
C GLY A 55 -22.60 -7.46 4.62
N SER A 56 -21.43 -7.28 5.25
CA SER A 56 -21.35 -7.00 6.69
C SER A 56 -21.67 -5.54 6.99
N GLY A 57 -22.61 -5.30 7.91
CA GLY A 57 -22.87 -3.95 8.43
C GLY A 57 -21.74 -3.46 9.34
N PHE A 58 -21.50 -2.16 9.36
CA PHE A 58 -20.58 -1.51 10.29
C PHE A 58 -21.07 -0.12 10.70
N SER A 59 -20.56 0.35 11.82
CA SER A 59 -20.64 1.75 12.24
C SER A 59 -19.33 2.13 12.93
N ASP A 60 -19.16 3.42 13.23
CA ASP A 60 -17.95 3.88 13.90
C ASP A 60 -17.65 3.08 15.14
N TYR A 61 -16.41 2.57 15.19
CA TYR A 61 -15.87 1.74 16.26
C TYR A 61 -16.69 0.46 16.57
N ASN A 62 -17.46 -0.05 15.61
CA ASN A 62 -18.23 -1.28 15.73
C ASN A 62 -18.21 -2.07 14.41
N PHE A 63 -17.43 -3.15 14.39
CA PHE A 63 -17.19 -3.99 13.22
C PHE A 63 -17.48 -5.47 13.57
N PRO A 64 -18.77 -5.88 13.58
CA PRO A 64 -19.18 -7.21 14.02
C PRO A 64 -18.58 -8.38 13.21
N ALA A 65 -18.14 -8.14 11.98
CA ALA A 65 -17.57 -9.17 11.11
C ALA A 65 -16.20 -9.70 11.60
N VAL A 66 -15.45 -8.91 12.37
CA VAL A 66 -14.14 -9.31 12.96
C VAL A 66 -14.22 -9.55 14.48
N PRO A 67 -15.43 -9.48 15.02
CA PRO A 67 -15.88 -8.54 16.07
C PRO A 67 -14.82 -7.59 16.68
N PHE A 68 -14.70 -6.37 16.15
CA PHE A 68 -14.09 -5.26 16.89
C PHE A 68 -15.17 -4.33 17.47
N GLY A 69 -14.98 -3.92 18.72
CA GLY A 69 -15.83 -2.95 19.41
C GLY A 69 -15.05 -1.70 19.80
N SER A 70 -15.73 -0.75 20.46
CA SER A 70 -15.15 0.57 20.73
C SER A 70 -13.85 0.52 21.52
N THR A 71 -13.67 -0.49 22.37
CA THR A 71 -12.45 -0.68 23.15
C THR A 71 -11.24 -1.04 22.30
N ASP A 72 -11.40 -1.48 21.05
CA ASP A 72 -10.28 -1.96 20.23
C ASP A 72 -9.57 -0.85 19.44
N PHE A 73 -9.98 0.41 19.65
CA PHE A 73 -9.52 1.59 18.91
C PHE A 73 -8.89 2.63 19.85
N ASN A 74 -8.04 3.51 19.31
CA ASN A 74 -7.40 4.58 20.10
C ASN A 74 -8.40 5.69 20.48
N VAL A 75 -9.31 6.02 19.55
CA VAL A 75 -10.53 6.81 19.79
C VAL A 75 -11.69 5.82 19.93
N PRO A 76 -12.68 6.02 20.83
CA PRO A 76 -12.82 7.13 21.78
C PRO A 76 -12.07 6.91 23.11
N ASN A 77 -11.12 5.98 23.19
CA ASN A 77 -10.49 5.56 24.46
C ASN A 77 -9.37 6.49 24.99
N GLY A 78 -9.30 7.73 24.51
CA GLY A 78 -8.44 8.78 25.07
C GLY A 78 -6.94 8.64 24.77
N LYS A 79 -6.54 7.83 23.78
CA LYS A 79 -5.15 7.78 23.32
C LYS A 79 -4.79 8.89 22.32
N CYS A 80 -5.80 9.40 21.61
CA CYS A 80 -5.70 10.63 20.84
C CYS A 80 -6.00 11.85 21.74
N ASN A 81 -5.14 12.86 21.70
CA ASN A 81 -5.28 14.08 22.52
C ASN A 81 -5.97 15.25 21.78
N THR A 82 -6.30 15.09 20.49
CA THR A 82 -6.97 16.16 19.73
C THR A 82 -8.47 16.20 20.05
N ALA A 83 -9.05 17.40 20.02
CA ALA A 83 -10.47 17.58 20.29
C ALA A 83 -11.36 16.92 19.22
N SER A 84 -10.89 16.88 17.97
CA SER A 84 -11.63 16.24 16.87
C SER A 84 -11.47 14.71 16.84
N GLY A 85 -10.48 14.16 17.55
CA GLY A 85 -10.06 12.76 17.41
C GLY A 85 -9.23 12.48 16.15
N ASN A 86 -8.95 13.49 15.30
CA ASN A 86 -8.21 13.33 14.05
C ASN A 86 -6.77 13.83 14.16
N ILE A 87 -5.96 13.43 13.18
CA ILE A 87 -4.65 14.01 12.92
C ILE A 87 -4.82 15.41 12.31
N GLU A 88 -4.29 16.41 12.99
CA GLU A 88 -4.29 17.85 12.70
C GLU A 88 -2.85 18.42 12.60
N ASN A 89 -1.85 17.75 13.19
CA ASN A 89 -0.45 18.18 13.21
C ASN A 89 0.54 17.01 13.03
N TYR A 90 1.18 16.95 11.87
CA TYR A 90 2.24 15.96 11.57
C TYR A 90 3.56 16.20 12.32
N GLY A 91 3.73 17.37 12.95
CA GLY A 91 4.84 17.65 13.85
C GLY A 91 4.74 16.97 15.23
N ASP A 92 3.63 16.25 15.51
CA ASP A 92 3.41 15.50 16.74
C ASP A 92 3.26 14.00 16.43
N ALA A 93 4.30 13.22 16.72
CA ALA A 93 4.31 11.79 16.44
C ALA A 93 3.23 11.01 17.21
N ASN A 94 2.81 11.47 18.40
CA ASN A 94 1.74 10.80 19.15
C ASN A 94 0.41 10.96 18.44
N GLN A 95 0.16 12.14 17.90
CA GLN A 95 -1.05 12.42 17.15
C GLN A 95 -1.08 11.60 15.85
N VAL A 96 0.04 11.59 15.10
CA VAL A 96 0.14 10.84 13.84
C VAL A 96 -0.14 9.34 14.03
N ARG A 97 0.18 8.78 15.20
CA ARG A 97 0.08 7.34 15.48
C ARG A 97 -1.10 6.88 16.35
N ASN A 98 -1.83 7.81 16.96
CA ASN A 98 -2.93 7.46 17.87
C ASN A 98 -4.26 8.16 17.52
N CYS A 99 -4.28 9.08 16.56
CA CYS A 99 -5.49 9.78 16.13
C CYS A 99 -5.96 9.27 14.77
N ASN A 100 -7.25 9.44 14.49
CA ASN A 100 -7.84 9.01 13.24
C ASN A 100 -7.22 9.76 12.04
N LEU A 101 -6.69 9.00 11.09
CA LEU A 101 -6.28 9.52 9.79
C LEU A 101 -7.55 9.81 8.98
N LEU A 102 -7.88 11.09 8.75
CA LEU A 102 -9.05 11.50 7.96
C LEU A 102 -10.38 10.86 8.41
N GLY A 103 -10.55 10.67 9.72
CA GLY A 103 -11.75 10.06 10.31
C GLY A 103 -11.76 8.54 10.34
N LEU A 104 -10.75 7.87 9.76
CA LEU A 104 -10.64 6.41 9.76
C LEU A 104 -10.39 5.90 11.19
N ASN A 105 -11.17 4.91 11.61
CA ASN A 105 -11.19 4.44 12.99
C ASN A 105 -9.88 3.72 13.34
N ASP A 106 -9.02 4.40 14.10
CA ASP A 106 -7.63 4.03 14.34
C ASP A 106 -7.49 2.94 15.42
N PHE A 107 -6.83 1.83 15.09
CA PHE A 107 -6.70 0.69 16.00
C PHE A 107 -5.82 0.97 17.20
N ASP A 108 -6.20 0.43 18.37
CA ASP A 108 -5.27 0.29 19.48
C ASP A 108 -4.39 -0.95 19.30
N LEU A 109 -3.32 -0.81 18.52
CA LEU A 109 -2.38 -1.90 18.22
C LEU A 109 -1.56 -2.35 19.43
N SER A 110 -1.57 -1.63 20.55
CA SER A 110 -0.95 -2.13 21.78
C SER A 110 -1.69 -3.35 22.36
N LYS A 111 -2.95 -3.57 21.97
CA LYS A 111 -3.78 -4.68 22.45
C LYS A 111 -3.46 -5.99 21.75
N ASP A 112 -3.22 -7.04 22.55
CA ASP A 112 -2.99 -8.40 22.04
C ASP A 112 -4.17 -8.92 21.23
N TYR A 113 -5.41 -8.57 21.59
CA TYR A 113 -6.61 -8.96 20.85
C TYR A 113 -6.58 -8.43 19.40
N VAL A 114 -6.29 -7.14 19.23
CA VAL A 114 -6.21 -6.49 17.92
C VAL A 114 -5.09 -7.09 17.09
N ARG A 115 -3.89 -7.21 17.66
CA ARG A 115 -2.74 -7.86 17.01
C ARG A 115 -3.03 -9.31 16.64
N GLY A 116 -3.74 -10.06 17.49
CA GLY A 116 -4.15 -11.43 17.23
C GLY A 116 -5.06 -11.54 16.00
N LYS A 117 -6.08 -10.69 15.90
CA LYS A 117 -6.99 -10.67 14.74
C LYS A 117 -6.28 -10.31 13.44
N ILE A 118 -5.39 -9.31 13.47
CA ILE A 118 -4.56 -8.94 12.32
C ILE A 118 -3.64 -10.10 11.93
N LYS A 119 -3.00 -10.74 12.92
CA LYS A 119 -2.12 -11.89 12.70
C LYS A 119 -2.87 -13.04 12.02
N ASP A 120 -4.06 -13.39 12.50
CA ASP A 120 -4.87 -14.49 11.95
C ASP A 120 -5.23 -14.22 10.47
N TYR A 121 -5.64 -12.98 10.16
CA TYR A 121 -5.89 -12.54 8.79
C TYR A 121 -4.66 -12.69 7.89
N MET A 122 -3.51 -12.17 8.33
CA MET A 122 -2.27 -12.22 7.54
C MET A 122 -1.74 -13.66 7.41
N ASN A 123 -1.83 -14.47 8.46
CA ASN A 123 -1.44 -15.87 8.41
C ASN A 123 -2.31 -16.68 7.46
N TYR A 124 -3.64 -16.44 7.44
CA TYR A 124 -4.50 -17.07 6.45
C TYR A 124 -4.02 -16.77 5.02
N LEU A 125 -3.64 -15.52 4.73
CA LEU A 125 -3.09 -15.13 3.43
C LEU A 125 -1.76 -15.82 3.11
N VAL A 126 -0.85 -15.93 4.09
CA VAL A 126 0.41 -16.67 3.96
C VAL A 126 0.14 -18.15 3.67
N ASP A 127 -0.78 -18.76 4.41
CA ASP A 127 -1.13 -20.17 4.30
C ASP A 127 -1.70 -20.52 2.91
N ILE A 128 -2.44 -19.60 2.27
CA ILE A 128 -2.94 -19.81 0.89
C ILE A 128 -1.90 -19.47 -0.20
N GLY A 129 -0.70 -19.01 0.16
CA GLY A 129 0.44 -18.83 -0.76
C GLY A 129 0.81 -17.39 -1.10
N VAL A 130 0.31 -16.38 -0.38
CA VAL A 130 0.79 -15.00 -0.53
C VAL A 130 2.25 -14.91 -0.08
N ALA A 131 3.09 -14.22 -0.86
CA ALA A 131 4.53 -14.13 -0.63
C ALA A 131 4.94 -13.01 0.33
N GLY A 132 4.05 -12.05 0.59
CA GLY A 132 4.37 -10.88 1.39
C GLY A 132 3.30 -9.81 1.38
N PHE A 133 3.62 -8.66 1.99
CA PHE A 133 2.67 -7.60 2.28
C PHE A 133 3.25 -6.22 2.01
N ARG A 134 2.47 -5.37 1.35
CA ARG A 134 2.58 -3.92 1.43
C ARG A 134 1.79 -3.48 2.66
N VAL A 135 2.45 -2.97 3.68
CA VAL A 135 1.78 -2.49 4.89
C VAL A 135 1.36 -1.05 4.67
N ASP A 136 0.06 -0.83 4.53
CA ASP A 136 -0.55 0.48 4.36
C ASP A 136 -0.36 1.36 5.60
N ALA A 137 -0.22 2.68 5.37
CA ALA A 137 -0.23 3.68 6.44
C ALA A 137 0.73 3.37 7.60
N ALA A 138 1.86 2.70 7.36
CA ALA A 138 2.76 2.23 8.41
C ALA A 138 3.31 3.39 9.27
N LYS A 139 3.45 4.59 8.70
CA LYS A 139 3.78 5.83 9.42
C LYS A 139 2.87 6.10 10.62
N HIS A 140 1.60 5.70 10.51
CA HIS A 140 0.55 5.90 11.51
C HIS A 140 0.48 4.78 12.55
N MET A 141 1.38 3.80 12.50
CA MET A 141 1.47 2.75 13.51
C MET A 141 2.77 2.89 14.30
N TRP A 142 2.76 2.54 15.59
CA TRP A 142 4.01 2.45 16.35
C TRP A 142 4.85 1.27 15.87
N PRO A 143 6.14 1.44 15.55
CA PRO A 143 7.01 0.33 15.14
C PRO A 143 7.03 -0.82 16.16
N GLY A 144 6.95 -0.50 17.45
CA GLY A 144 6.88 -1.49 18.53
C GLY A 144 5.61 -2.34 18.53
N ASP A 145 4.48 -1.78 18.10
CA ASP A 145 3.20 -2.49 18.03
C ASP A 145 3.08 -3.32 16.73
N CYS A 146 3.84 -2.97 15.70
CA CYS A 146 3.97 -3.73 14.45
C CYS A 146 4.79 -5.04 14.58
N GLY A 147 5.15 -5.46 15.80
CA GLY A 147 5.86 -6.73 16.04
C GLY A 147 5.14 -7.98 15.50
N VAL A 148 3.83 -7.88 15.23
CA VAL A 148 3.04 -8.91 14.56
C VAL A 148 3.64 -9.35 13.22
N LEU A 149 4.30 -8.43 12.49
CA LEU A 149 4.89 -8.69 11.17
C LEU A 149 6.02 -9.74 11.24
N TYR A 150 6.76 -9.81 12.35
CA TYR A 150 7.75 -10.87 12.56
C TYR A 150 7.16 -12.18 13.08
N ALA A 151 5.96 -12.13 13.66
CA ALA A 151 5.33 -13.28 14.28
C ALA A 151 4.49 -14.11 13.29
N LEU A 152 4.44 -13.71 12.01
CA LEU A 152 3.73 -14.43 10.95
C LEU A 152 4.31 -15.83 10.72
N ASN A 153 3.53 -16.71 10.09
CA ASN A 153 3.99 -18.02 9.67
C ASN A 153 5.12 -17.90 8.62
N ASN A 154 5.90 -18.98 8.46
CA ASN A 154 6.72 -19.11 7.27
C ASN A 154 5.81 -19.32 6.04
N LEU A 155 6.31 -18.95 4.86
CA LEU A 155 5.59 -19.10 3.61
C LEU A 155 5.24 -20.57 3.33
N ASN A 156 4.10 -20.78 2.67
CA ASN A 156 3.60 -22.11 2.32
C ASN A 156 4.62 -22.90 1.48
N THR A 157 5.00 -24.08 1.97
CA THR A 157 6.04 -24.92 1.34
C THR A 157 5.63 -25.57 0.01
N ASP A 158 4.35 -25.50 -0.35
CA ASP A 158 3.88 -25.92 -1.67
C ASP A 158 4.45 -25.01 -2.79
N PHE A 159 4.78 -23.76 -2.46
CA PHE A 159 5.23 -22.74 -3.43
C PHE A 159 6.60 -22.14 -3.11
N PHE A 160 7.07 -22.26 -1.87
CA PHE A 160 8.28 -21.60 -1.37
C PHE A 160 9.21 -22.58 -0.62
N PRO A 161 10.53 -22.34 -0.59
CA PRO A 161 11.44 -23.13 0.23
C PRO A 161 11.07 -23.10 1.73
N ALA A 162 11.28 -24.21 2.43
CA ALA A 162 11.06 -24.30 3.87
C ALA A 162 11.84 -23.22 4.63
N GLY A 163 11.19 -22.55 5.58
CA GLY A 163 11.78 -21.47 6.37
C GLY A 163 11.72 -20.08 5.72
N SER A 164 11.20 -19.97 4.48
CA SER A 164 11.03 -18.66 3.84
C SER A 164 10.07 -17.77 4.63
N ARG A 165 10.43 -16.49 4.81
CA ARG A 165 9.61 -15.50 5.53
C ARG A 165 8.82 -14.62 4.54
N PRO A 166 7.62 -14.14 4.91
CA PRO A 166 6.91 -13.15 4.11
C PRO A 166 7.76 -11.91 3.85
N PHE A 167 7.76 -11.41 2.62
CA PHE A 167 8.41 -10.15 2.28
C PHE A 167 7.53 -8.99 2.77
N ILE A 168 8.08 -8.15 3.65
CA ILE A 168 7.38 -7.00 4.21
C ILE A 168 7.97 -5.73 3.62
N PHE A 169 7.11 -4.86 3.10
CA PHE A 169 7.47 -3.48 2.83
C PHE A 169 6.39 -2.51 3.28
N GLN A 170 6.81 -1.37 3.81
CA GLN A 170 5.96 -0.51 4.62
C GLN A 170 5.82 0.85 3.96
N GLU A 171 4.60 1.35 3.90
CA GLU A 171 4.35 2.72 3.50
C GLU A 171 4.70 3.69 4.61
N VAL A 172 5.83 4.37 4.46
CA VAL A 172 6.20 5.50 5.29
C VAL A 172 6.54 6.64 4.36
N ILE A 173 5.64 7.64 4.31
CA ILE A 173 5.89 8.87 3.58
C ILE A 173 6.83 9.74 4.43
N ASP A 174 8.12 9.61 4.14
CA ASP A 174 9.19 10.44 4.71
C ASP A 174 9.90 11.20 3.60
N GLN A 175 9.60 12.51 3.51
CA GLN A 175 10.25 13.45 2.60
C GLN A 175 11.13 14.45 3.36
N GLY A 176 11.41 14.19 4.65
CA GLY A 176 12.07 15.10 5.58
C GLY A 176 11.12 16.12 6.22
N GLY A 177 11.59 16.77 7.30
CA GLY A 177 10.87 17.87 7.96
C GLY A 177 9.80 17.44 8.99
N GLU A 178 9.66 16.13 9.23
CA GLU A 178 8.73 15.56 10.21
C GLU A 178 9.48 14.73 11.26
N PRO A 179 8.91 14.54 12.47
CA PRO A 179 9.54 13.78 13.55
C PRO A 179 9.56 12.27 13.29
N ILE A 180 8.65 11.73 12.47
CA ILE A 180 8.60 10.31 12.13
C ILE A 180 9.42 10.07 10.87
N THR A 181 10.37 9.15 10.95
CA THR A 181 11.31 8.85 9.87
C THR A 181 11.17 7.42 9.35
N ALA A 182 11.52 7.20 8.09
CA ALA A 182 11.57 5.86 7.50
C ALA A 182 12.51 4.91 8.27
N GLY A 183 13.58 5.46 8.87
CA GLY A 183 14.57 4.72 9.66
C GLY A 183 14.00 3.98 10.87
N GLU A 184 12.86 4.41 11.41
CA GLU A 184 12.18 3.73 12.52
C GLU A 184 11.59 2.37 12.12
N TYR A 185 11.38 2.12 10.83
CA TYR A 185 10.64 0.96 10.32
C TYR A 185 11.53 -0.04 9.58
N VAL A 186 12.79 0.30 9.26
CA VAL A 186 13.69 -0.58 8.48
C VAL A 186 14.02 -1.89 9.19
N GLY A 187 13.87 -1.94 10.52
CA GLY A 187 13.97 -3.19 11.25
C GLY A 187 12.89 -4.18 10.82
N LEU A 188 11.66 -3.70 10.63
CA LEU A 188 10.45 -4.50 10.40
C LEU A 188 10.35 -5.09 9.00
N GLY A 189 11.11 -4.54 8.06
CA GLY A 189 11.09 -4.90 6.65
C GLY A 189 11.56 -3.71 5.81
N ARG A 190 11.34 -3.79 4.50
CA ARG A 190 11.64 -2.66 3.63
C ARG A 190 10.67 -1.50 3.85
N VAL A 191 11.02 -0.33 3.34
CA VAL A 191 10.22 0.90 3.43
C VAL A 191 10.15 1.55 2.06
N THR A 192 9.02 2.18 1.74
CA THR A 192 8.83 2.95 0.50
C THR A 192 9.71 4.21 0.50
N GLU A 193 10.61 4.34 -0.48
CA GLU A 193 11.48 5.52 -0.63
C GLU A 193 10.79 6.59 -1.49
N PHE A 194 9.91 7.39 -0.88
CA PHE A 194 9.13 8.42 -1.58
C PHE A 194 9.98 9.54 -2.19
N LYS A 195 11.22 9.73 -1.74
CA LYS A 195 12.14 10.72 -2.35
C LYS A 195 12.59 10.29 -3.75
N TYR A 196 12.61 8.99 -4.02
CA TYR A 196 13.11 8.42 -5.28
C TYR A 196 12.36 8.96 -6.50
N GLY A 197 11.03 8.84 -6.52
CA GLY A 197 10.19 9.33 -7.62
C GLY A 197 10.24 10.85 -7.80
N LEU A 198 10.36 11.60 -6.70
CA LEU A 198 10.51 13.06 -6.74
C LEU A 198 11.80 13.50 -7.43
N GLU A 199 12.93 12.88 -7.10
CA GLU A 199 14.21 13.21 -7.74
C GLU A 199 14.21 12.79 -9.22
N LEU A 200 13.66 11.62 -9.57
CA LEU A 200 13.50 11.25 -10.98
C LEU A 200 12.58 12.24 -11.75
N GLY A 201 11.58 12.80 -11.08
CA GLY A 201 10.78 13.91 -11.57
C GLY A 201 11.62 15.11 -12.01
N LYS A 202 12.57 15.52 -11.17
CA LYS A 202 13.48 16.62 -11.49
C LYS A 202 14.39 16.28 -12.67
N ALA A 203 14.85 15.04 -12.78
CA ALA A 203 15.71 14.59 -13.87
C ALA A 203 14.99 14.62 -15.23
N PHE A 204 13.86 13.92 -15.32
CA PHE A 204 13.25 13.57 -16.60
C PHE A 204 12.10 14.48 -17.01
N ARG A 205 11.51 15.26 -16.08
CA ARG A 205 10.50 16.29 -16.39
C ARG A 205 11.05 17.71 -16.28
N SER A 206 11.77 18.03 -15.20
CA SER A 206 12.26 19.41 -14.96
C SER A 206 13.62 19.73 -15.60
N GLY A 207 14.30 18.74 -16.19
CA GLY A 207 15.54 18.95 -16.95
C GLY A 207 16.82 19.08 -16.13
N ASN A 208 16.87 18.56 -14.91
CA ASN A 208 18.14 18.43 -14.19
C ASN A 208 19.16 17.62 -15.00
N LYS A 209 20.44 17.99 -14.93
CA LYS A 209 21.51 17.29 -15.65
C LYS A 209 21.62 15.85 -15.18
N LEU A 210 21.51 14.89 -16.11
CA LEU A 210 21.64 13.45 -15.81
C LEU A 210 23.00 13.08 -15.20
N ALA A 211 24.06 13.87 -15.46
CA ALA A 211 25.38 13.68 -14.87
C ALA A 211 25.38 13.74 -13.31
N TYR A 212 24.40 14.42 -12.70
CA TYR A 212 24.28 14.46 -11.25
C TYR A 212 23.87 13.12 -10.65
N TYR A 213 23.19 12.25 -11.41
CA TYR A 213 22.64 10.98 -10.95
C TYR A 213 23.68 9.84 -10.97
N SER A 214 24.97 10.16 -11.00
CA SER A 214 26.07 9.17 -11.01
C SER A 214 26.24 8.44 -9.68
N ASN A 215 25.70 8.98 -8.59
CA ASN A 215 25.67 8.37 -7.26
C ASN A 215 24.24 8.31 -6.68
N PHE A 216 23.22 8.22 -7.54
CA PHE A 216 21.81 8.21 -7.15
C PHE A 216 21.48 7.06 -6.20
N GLY A 217 20.76 7.32 -5.11
CA GLY A 217 20.55 6.36 -4.02
C GLY A 217 20.99 6.93 -2.67
N GLU A 218 21.70 6.15 -1.88
CA GLU A 218 22.18 6.55 -0.53
C GLU A 218 22.94 7.88 -0.51
N GLY A 219 23.74 8.17 -1.55
CA GLY A 219 24.49 9.43 -1.69
C GLY A 219 23.62 10.68 -1.78
N TRP A 220 22.31 10.52 -1.98
CA TRP A 220 21.30 11.58 -2.04
C TRP A 220 20.50 11.69 -0.74
N GLY A 221 20.92 11.00 0.32
CA GLY A 221 20.21 10.97 1.61
C GLY A 221 18.98 10.07 1.60
N PHE A 222 18.92 9.11 0.67
CA PHE A 222 17.96 8.02 0.70
C PHE A 222 18.38 6.97 1.74
N MET A 223 17.46 6.08 2.10
CA MET A 223 17.78 4.95 2.97
C MET A 223 18.79 3.98 2.33
N ALA A 224 19.34 3.08 3.15
CA ALA A 224 20.23 2.04 2.63
C ALA A 224 19.53 1.18 1.56
N ASP A 225 20.26 0.80 0.51
CA ASP A 225 19.75 0.06 -0.66
C ASP A 225 18.88 -1.16 -0.28
N GLY A 226 19.38 -1.98 0.65
CA GLY A 226 18.70 -3.18 1.12
C GLY A 226 17.36 -2.93 1.82
N ASN A 227 17.09 -1.68 2.24
CA ASN A 227 15.88 -1.30 2.96
C ASN A 227 14.81 -0.68 2.03
N ALA A 228 15.17 -0.28 0.80
CA ALA A 228 14.26 0.50 -0.04
C ALA A 228 13.36 -0.38 -0.92
N VAL A 229 12.08 0.01 -1.02
CA VAL A 229 11.23 -0.26 -2.18
C VAL A 229 11.07 1.06 -2.95
N VAL A 230 11.42 1.05 -4.23
CA VAL A 230 11.45 2.25 -5.08
C VAL A 230 10.41 2.16 -6.18
N PHE A 231 9.90 3.31 -6.58
CA PHE A 231 8.92 3.46 -7.63
C PHE A 231 8.99 4.88 -8.20
N VAL A 232 8.61 5.06 -9.46
CA VAL A 232 8.47 6.39 -10.08
C VAL A 232 7.22 7.08 -9.53
N ASP A 233 6.10 6.36 -9.50
CA ASP A 233 4.80 6.78 -8.97
C ASP A 233 4.12 5.63 -8.20
N ASN A 234 3.09 5.96 -7.44
CA ASN A 234 2.19 5.00 -6.81
C ASN A 234 0.73 5.40 -7.07
N HIS A 235 -0.22 4.61 -6.56
CA HIS A 235 -1.64 4.84 -6.77
C HIS A 235 -2.16 6.15 -6.15
N ASP A 236 -1.52 6.66 -5.09
CA ASP A 236 -1.89 7.93 -4.44
C ASP A 236 -1.34 9.14 -5.20
N ASN A 237 -0.02 9.19 -5.36
CA ASN A 237 0.68 10.38 -5.81
C ASN A 237 0.48 10.67 -7.30
N GLN A 238 0.10 9.65 -8.10
CA GLN A 238 -0.33 9.86 -9.48
C GLN A 238 -1.65 10.64 -9.59
N ARG A 239 -2.39 10.78 -8.49
CA ARG A 239 -3.66 11.51 -8.37
C ARG A 239 -3.56 12.73 -7.44
N GLY A 240 -2.37 13.04 -6.94
CA GLY A 240 -2.16 14.12 -5.97
C GLY A 240 -2.56 13.79 -4.53
N HIS A 241 -2.78 12.51 -4.21
CA HIS A 241 -2.97 12.06 -2.84
C HIS A 241 -1.61 11.67 -2.20
N GLY A 242 -1.54 11.70 -0.87
CA GLY A 242 -0.36 11.28 -0.12
C GLY A 242 0.84 12.23 -0.25
N GLY A 243 2.04 11.66 -0.14
CA GLY A 243 3.28 12.42 -0.18
C GLY A 243 3.73 12.80 -1.58
N GLY A 244 4.01 14.09 -1.77
CA GLY A 244 4.71 14.63 -2.93
C GLY A 244 3.83 15.25 -4.02
N GLY A 245 4.42 16.20 -4.75
CA GLY A 245 3.92 16.79 -6.00
C GLY A 245 4.92 16.57 -7.15
N ASN A 246 4.58 17.04 -8.36
CA ASN A 246 5.42 16.94 -9.57
C ASN A 246 5.96 15.52 -9.91
N ILE A 247 5.21 14.46 -9.58
CA ILE A 247 5.54 13.06 -9.91
C ILE A 247 5.28 12.78 -11.39
N ILE A 248 6.17 12.01 -12.02
CA ILE A 248 5.99 11.53 -13.41
C ILE A 248 5.04 10.35 -13.40
N THR A 249 3.99 10.41 -14.21
CA THR A 249 2.99 9.34 -14.35
C THR A 249 2.85 8.92 -15.81
N HIS A 250 1.95 7.98 -16.09
CA HIS A 250 1.61 7.59 -17.45
C HIS A 250 1.07 8.74 -18.32
N GLU A 251 0.65 9.87 -17.73
CA GLU A 251 0.21 11.07 -18.47
C GLU A 251 1.38 11.79 -19.17
N ASP A 252 2.64 11.49 -18.78
CA ASP A 252 3.87 11.98 -19.42
C ASP A 252 4.65 10.82 -20.06
N PRO A 253 4.12 10.12 -21.08
CA PRO A 253 4.61 8.79 -21.48
C PRO A 253 6.09 8.75 -21.88
N SER A 254 6.62 9.84 -22.46
CA SER A 254 8.05 9.93 -22.81
C SER A 254 8.94 10.02 -21.57
N SER A 255 8.61 10.89 -20.63
CA SER A 255 9.37 11.07 -19.39
C SER A 255 9.21 9.86 -18.46
N TYR A 256 8.01 9.28 -18.42
CA TYR A 256 7.70 8.12 -17.60
C TYR A 256 8.48 6.87 -18.03
N LYS A 257 8.56 6.61 -19.35
CA LYS A 257 9.38 5.52 -19.88
C LYS A 257 10.86 5.71 -19.58
N LYS A 258 11.38 6.93 -19.67
CA LYS A 258 12.79 7.23 -19.32
C LYS A 258 13.07 7.04 -17.84
N ALA A 259 12.18 7.52 -16.97
CA ALA A 259 12.30 7.37 -15.52
C ALA A 259 12.25 5.90 -15.09
N ASN A 260 11.30 5.12 -15.63
CA ASN A 260 11.21 3.69 -15.35
C ASN A 260 12.39 2.90 -15.95
N ALA A 261 12.85 3.24 -17.16
CA ALA A 261 14.04 2.61 -17.74
C ALA A 261 15.28 2.87 -16.87
N TYR A 262 15.44 4.09 -16.35
CA TYR A 262 16.51 4.40 -15.40
C TYR A 262 16.35 3.60 -14.10
N MET A 263 15.15 3.56 -13.51
CA MET A 263 14.89 2.79 -12.29
C MET A 263 15.21 1.30 -12.44
N LEU A 264 14.83 0.70 -13.57
CA LEU A 264 15.07 -0.73 -13.83
C LEU A 264 16.54 -1.04 -14.17
N ALA A 265 17.29 -0.07 -14.68
CA ALA A 265 18.71 -0.24 -15.02
C ALA A 265 19.66 0.11 -13.85
N TRP A 266 19.18 0.89 -12.88
CA TRP A 266 19.99 1.39 -11.77
C TRP A 266 19.94 0.44 -10.56
N PRO A 267 21.08 0.07 -9.94
CA PRO A 267 21.14 -0.98 -8.92
C PRO A 267 20.82 -0.41 -7.53
N TYR A 268 19.65 0.21 -7.36
CA TYR A 268 19.19 0.72 -6.07
C TYR A 268 17.74 0.32 -5.79
N GLY A 269 17.51 -0.28 -4.63
CA GLY A 269 16.22 -0.66 -4.08
C GLY A 269 15.58 -1.86 -4.77
N PHE A 270 14.45 -2.28 -4.19
CA PHE A 270 13.55 -3.23 -4.83
C PHE A 270 12.52 -2.47 -5.67
N THR A 271 12.55 -2.66 -6.98
CA THR A 271 11.75 -1.85 -7.92
C THR A 271 10.31 -2.29 -7.99
N ARG A 272 9.37 -1.34 -7.91
CA ARG A 272 7.94 -1.53 -8.16
C ARG A 272 7.50 -0.64 -9.33
N LEU A 273 6.93 -1.27 -10.35
CA LEU A 273 6.25 -0.58 -11.46
C LEU A 273 4.77 -0.41 -11.13
N MET A 274 4.22 0.78 -11.38
CA MET A 274 2.79 1.00 -11.29
C MET A 274 2.10 0.44 -12.54
N SER A 275 0.84 0.02 -12.41
CA SER A 275 -0.01 -0.33 -13.53
C SER A 275 -1.42 0.21 -13.29
N SER A 276 -1.81 1.20 -14.05
CA SER A 276 -2.92 2.10 -13.77
C SER A 276 -4.13 1.82 -14.67
N PHE A 277 -5.23 2.50 -14.33
CA PHE A 277 -6.35 2.78 -15.21
C PHE A 277 -6.44 4.30 -15.43
N TYR A 278 -7.03 4.72 -16.55
CA TYR A 278 -7.25 6.13 -16.83
C TYR A 278 -8.34 6.70 -15.91
N PHE A 279 -8.13 7.92 -15.42
CA PHE A 279 -9.08 8.66 -14.58
C PHE A 279 -9.12 10.13 -14.99
N HIS A 280 -10.18 10.84 -14.62
CA HIS A 280 -10.33 12.28 -14.86
C HIS A 280 -10.30 13.09 -13.57
N GLY A 281 -10.77 12.50 -12.47
CA GLY A 281 -10.71 13.04 -11.11
C GLY A 281 -9.92 12.16 -10.16
N GLY A 282 -9.43 12.76 -9.07
CA GLY A 282 -8.67 12.05 -8.03
C GLY A 282 -9.45 10.93 -7.35
N ASP A 283 -10.79 10.99 -7.34
CA ASP A 283 -11.66 10.00 -6.69
C ASP A 283 -12.15 8.87 -7.60
N ASP A 284 -11.94 8.98 -8.91
CA ASP A 284 -12.52 8.07 -9.89
C ASP A 284 -12.16 6.59 -9.62
N GLY A 285 -13.17 5.73 -9.69
CA GLY A 285 -12.99 4.29 -9.60
C GLY A 285 -12.36 3.69 -10.86
N PRO A 286 -11.92 2.42 -10.80
CA PRO A 286 -11.49 1.70 -12.00
C PRO A 286 -12.64 1.55 -13.01
N PRO A 287 -12.35 1.26 -14.29
CA PRO A 287 -13.34 0.91 -15.30
C PRO A 287 -14.38 -0.06 -14.76
N SER A 288 -15.66 0.30 -14.86
CA SER A 288 -16.74 -0.44 -14.21
C SER A 288 -17.94 -0.70 -15.11
N ASP A 289 -18.71 -1.72 -14.76
CA ASP A 289 -20.08 -1.85 -15.26
C ASP A 289 -21.06 -0.97 -14.46
N GLY A 290 -22.32 -0.94 -14.88
CA GLY A 290 -23.38 -0.18 -14.21
C GLY A 290 -23.76 -0.73 -12.82
N ASN A 291 -23.22 -1.89 -12.42
CA ASN A 291 -23.45 -2.53 -11.13
C ASN A 291 -22.26 -2.36 -10.17
N GLY A 292 -21.24 -1.58 -10.56
CA GLY A 292 -20.06 -1.35 -9.76
C GLY A 292 -19.00 -2.46 -9.83
N ASN A 293 -19.16 -3.49 -10.67
CA ASN A 293 -18.10 -4.48 -10.87
C ASN A 293 -16.96 -3.90 -11.70
N THR A 294 -15.73 -4.32 -11.46
CA THR A 294 -14.57 -3.92 -12.26
C THR A 294 -14.57 -4.64 -13.60
N LYS A 295 -14.47 -3.90 -14.70
CA LYS A 295 -14.31 -4.46 -16.06
C LYS A 295 -12.87 -4.88 -16.30
N SER A 296 -12.67 -6.04 -16.91
CA SER A 296 -11.34 -6.52 -17.27
C SER A 296 -10.71 -5.69 -18.41
N PRO A 297 -9.38 -5.55 -18.47
CA PRO A 297 -8.70 -4.99 -19.62
C PRO A 297 -8.90 -5.87 -20.86
N THR A 298 -8.93 -5.24 -22.03
CA THR A 298 -8.82 -5.91 -23.32
C THR A 298 -7.48 -5.58 -23.94
N PHE A 299 -6.98 -6.46 -24.81
CA PHE A 299 -5.64 -6.36 -25.38
C PHE A 299 -5.68 -6.36 -26.90
N GLY A 300 -4.80 -5.56 -27.50
CA GLY A 300 -4.56 -5.56 -28.95
C GLY A 300 -3.79 -6.81 -29.40
N SER A 301 -3.61 -6.96 -30.71
CA SER A 301 -2.84 -8.08 -31.28
C SER A 301 -1.34 -8.03 -30.95
N ASP A 302 -0.84 -6.87 -30.53
CA ASP A 302 0.52 -6.65 -30.04
C ASP A 302 0.67 -6.93 -28.54
N GLY A 303 -0.42 -7.29 -27.84
CA GLY A 303 -0.43 -7.57 -26.40
C GLY A 303 -0.50 -6.34 -25.50
N ALA A 304 -0.49 -5.13 -26.08
CA ALA A 304 -0.73 -3.88 -25.36
C ALA A 304 -2.20 -3.78 -24.93
N CYS A 305 -2.48 -3.02 -23.86
CA CYS A 305 -3.86 -2.76 -23.48
C CYS A 305 -4.53 -1.87 -24.51
N ASP A 306 -5.74 -2.25 -24.90
CA ASP A 306 -6.59 -1.41 -25.72
C ASP A 306 -7.01 -0.19 -24.88
N PHE A 307 -6.72 1.00 -25.40
CA PHE A 307 -7.10 2.27 -24.78
C PHE A 307 -8.60 2.32 -24.47
N SER A 308 -9.43 1.72 -25.32
CA SER A 308 -10.89 1.69 -25.15
C SER A 308 -11.35 0.91 -23.91
N SER A 309 -10.48 0.06 -23.35
CA SER A 309 -10.74 -0.69 -22.12
C SER A 309 -10.67 0.17 -20.85
N GLY A 310 -10.10 1.38 -20.95
CA GLY A 310 -9.87 2.28 -19.81
C GLY A 310 -8.65 1.90 -18.96
N TRP A 311 -7.86 0.90 -19.35
CA TRP A 311 -6.65 0.49 -18.66
C TRP A 311 -5.38 1.01 -19.34
N VAL A 312 -4.40 1.42 -18.55
CA VAL A 312 -3.13 1.99 -19.03
C VAL A 312 -2.10 0.90 -19.29
N CYS A 313 -1.96 -0.04 -18.34
CA CYS A 313 -1.08 -1.21 -18.41
C CYS A 313 0.39 -0.89 -18.72
N GLU A 314 1.00 0.00 -17.94
CA GLU A 314 2.38 0.45 -18.08
C GLU A 314 3.39 -0.72 -18.07
N HIS A 315 3.07 -1.81 -17.37
CA HIS A 315 3.86 -3.04 -17.37
C HIS A 315 3.91 -3.78 -18.74
N ARG A 316 3.14 -3.32 -19.73
CA ARG A 316 3.05 -3.87 -21.10
C ARG A 316 3.50 -2.90 -22.18
N TRP A 317 4.08 -1.75 -21.79
CA TRP A 317 4.58 -0.73 -22.72
C TRP A 317 5.91 -1.09 -23.37
#